data_AF-A0A3B8JT18-F1
#
_entry.id   AF-A0A3B8JT18-F1
#
_cell.length_a   1.000
_cell.length_b   1.000
_cell.length_c   1.000
_cell.angle_alpha   90.00
_cell.angle_beta   90.00
_cell.angle_gamma   90.00
#
_symmetry.space_group_name_H-M   'P 1'
#
loop_
_entity.id
_entity.type
_entity.pdbx_description
1 polymer ?
#
loop_
_entity_poly.entity_id
_entity_poly.type
_entity_poly.pdbx_seq_one_letter_code
_entity_poly.pdbx_strand_id
1 'polypeptide(L)'
;TTMSRGTPEPIVDSYLQETKGGAYSEGINYRVIQDIYQAGFTECYINLLEQFQIRAYIIVPIYCGSQLWGLLASYQNSNSRIWNEAEISTVVQIGIQLGI
;
A
#
# COMPACT_ATOMS: atom_id res chain seq x y z
N THR A 1 -0.49 30.24 -29.05
CA THR A 1 -1.26 29.30 -28.22
C THR A 1 -0.36 28.76 -27.14
N THR A 2 -0.53 29.25 -25.92
CA THR A 2 0.33 28.93 -24.77
C THR A 2 -0.09 27.59 -24.16
N MET A 3 0.77 26.59 -24.23
CA MET A 3 0.59 25.31 -23.55
C MET A 3 0.82 25.52 -22.05
N SER A 4 -0.25 25.58 -21.27
CA SER A 4 -0.20 25.49 -19.81
C SER A 4 0.32 24.09 -19.44
N ARG A 5 1.53 24.05 -18.88
CA ARG A 5 2.13 22.83 -18.33
C ARG A 5 1.40 22.56 -17.00
N GLY A 6 0.33 21.77 -17.05
CA GLY A 6 -0.37 21.32 -15.84
C GLY A 6 0.61 20.61 -14.92
N THR A 7 0.78 21.12 -13.71
CA THR A 7 1.42 20.37 -12.63
C THR A 7 0.59 19.10 -12.41
N PRO A 8 1.19 17.89 -12.38
CA PRO A 8 0.43 16.70 -12.07
C PRO A 8 -0.23 16.88 -10.70
N GLU A 9 -1.54 16.68 -10.64
CA GLU A 9 -2.25 16.69 -9.36
C GLU A 9 -1.62 15.65 -8.43
N PRO A 10 -1.42 15.97 -7.14
CA PRO A 10 -0.89 15.00 -6.20
C PRO A 10 -1.85 13.81 -6.15
N ILE A 11 -1.33 12.61 -6.42
CA ILE A 11 -2.10 11.38 -6.28
C ILE A 11 -2.27 11.13 -4.78
N VAL A 12 -3.48 11.36 -4.27
CA VAL A 12 -3.82 11.18 -2.86
C VAL A 12 -4.56 9.86 -2.68
N ASP A 13 -4.03 8.98 -1.83
CA ASP A 13 -4.78 7.84 -1.33
C ASP A 13 -5.77 8.32 -0.25
N SER A 14 -6.97 8.73 -0.69
CA SER A 14 -8.02 9.24 0.19
C SER A 14 -8.47 8.18 1.20
N TYR A 15 -8.44 6.90 0.82
CA TYR A 15 -8.82 5.80 1.70
C TYR A 15 -7.88 5.72 2.93
N LEU A 16 -6.57 5.77 2.73
CA LEU A 16 -5.61 5.75 3.84
C LEU A 16 -5.72 7.01 4.73
N GLN A 17 -5.93 8.18 4.14
CA GLN A 17 -6.06 9.46 4.86
C GLN A 17 -7.35 9.51 5.69
N GLU A 18 -8.51 9.24 5.07
CA GLU A 18 -9.82 9.30 5.72
C GLU A 18 -9.94 8.29 6.86
N THR A 19 -9.37 7.10 6.67
CA THR A 19 -9.39 6.04 7.69
C THR A 19 -8.25 6.15 8.71
N LYS A 20 -7.35 7.13 8.58
CA LYS A 20 -6.13 7.28 9.40
C LYS A 20 -5.31 5.99 9.49
N GLY A 21 -5.19 5.28 8.37
CA GLY A 21 -4.54 3.97 8.30
C GLY A 21 -5.49 2.78 8.49
N GLY A 22 -6.79 3.00 8.67
CA GLY A 22 -7.84 1.98 8.57
C GLY A 22 -7.52 0.71 9.35
N ALA A 23 -7.62 -0.44 8.69
CA ALA A 23 -7.39 -1.74 9.31
C ALA A 23 -5.95 -1.91 9.89
N TYR A 24 -4.97 -1.10 9.47
CA TYR A 24 -3.63 -1.09 10.07
C TYR A 24 -3.60 -0.40 11.43
N SER A 25 -4.49 0.56 11.67
CA SER A 25 -4.67 1.16 13.00
C SER A 25 -5.38 0.22 13.98
N GLU A 26 -6.08 -0.79 13.46
CA GLU A 26 -6.83 -1.81 14.22
C GLU A 26 -6.00 -3.07 14.56
N GLY A 27 -4.70 -3.08 14.23
CA GLY A 27 -3.78 -4.14 14.64
C GLY A 27 -3.55 -5.26 13.63
N ILE A 28 -3.87 -5.07 12.35
CA ILE A 28 -3.47 -6.02 11.30
C ILE A 28 -1.95 -5.97 11.10
N ASN A 29 -1.30 -7.12 11.20
CA ASN A 29 0.17 -7.25 11.08
C ASN A 29 0.71 -7.04 9.65
N TYR A 30 -0.09 -7.33 8.63
CA TYR A 30 0.23 -7.10 7.22
C TYR A 30 -1.00 -7.29 6.32
N ARG A 31 -0.94 -6.74 5.11
CA ARG A 31 -1.88 -7.01 4.03
C ARG A 31 -1.12 -7.46 2.80
N VAL A 32 -1.55 -8.56 2.19
CA VAL A 32 -0.99 -9.08 0.94
C VAL A 32 -2.08 -9.10 -0.11
N ILE A 33 -1.79 -8.53 -1.28
CA ILE A 33 -2.60 -8.61 -2.48
C ILE A 33 -1.75 -9.21 -3.60
N GLN A 34 -2.22 -10.32 -4.16
CA GLN A 34 -1.53 -11.04 -5.22
C GLN A 34 -1.87 -10.49 -6.61
N ASP A 35 -3.07 -9.96 -6.78
CA ASP A 35 -3.54 -9.32 -8.00
C ASP A 35 -4.66 -8.34 -7.67
N ILE A 36 -4.47 -7.04 -7.97
CA ILE A 36 -5.45 -6.00 -7.63
C ILE A 36 -6.79 -6.21 -8.36
N TYR A 37 -6.78 -6.85 -9.54
CA TYR A 37 -8.00 -7.10 -10.32
C TYR A 37 -8.81 -8.28 -9.78
N GLN A 38 -8.22 -9.11 -8.92
CA GLN A 38 -8.88 -10.27 -8.30
C GLN A 38 -9.19 -10.05 -6.82
N ALA A 39 -8.82 -8.89 -6.27
CA ALA A 39 -8.93 -8.57 -4.85
C ALA A 39 -10.32 -8.11 -4.39
N GLY A 40 -11.30 -8.04 -5.30
CA GLY A 40 -12.67 -7.59 -4.99
C GLY A 40 -12.75 -6.09 -4.64
N PHE A 41 -11.80 -5.29 -5.13
CA PHE A 41 -11.78 -3.85 -4.91
C PHE A 41 -12.80 -3.11 -5.77
N THR A 42 -13.18 -1.91 -5.34
CA THR A 42 -13.97 -1.00 -6.15
C THR A 42 -13.15 -0.50 -7.34
N GLU A 43 -13.81 -0.18 -8.45
CA GLU A 43 -13.16 0.32 -9.66
C GLU A 43 -12.38 1.63 -9.39
N CYS A 44 -12.92 2.52 -8.55
CA CYS A 44 -12.22 3.73 -8.12
C CYS A 44 -10.87 3.42 -7.46
N TYR A 45 -10.80 2.41 -6.59
CA TYR A 45 -9.56 2.04 -5.92
C TYR A 45 -8.59 1.32 -6.86
N ILE A 46 -9.08 0.49 -7.79
CA ILE A 46 -8.26 -0.11 -8.84
C ILE A 46 -7.61 0.99 -9.71
N ASN A 47 -8.38 1.98 -10.16
CA ASN A 47 -7.88 3.10 -10.96
C ASN A 47 -6.79 3.91 -10.22
N LEU A 48 -6.91 4.07 -8.90
CA LEU A 48 -5.86 4.68 -8.07
C LEU A 48 -4.59 3.83 -8.08
N LEU A 49 -4.70 2.51 -7.83
CA LEU A 49 -3.56 1.60 -7.80
C LEU A 49 -2.86 1.51 -9.18
N GLU A 50 -3.61 1.58 -10.28
CA GLU A 50 -3.09 1.62 -11.64
C GLU A 50 -2.27 2.88 -11.94
N GLN A 51 -2.61 4.04 -11.37
CA GLN A 51 -1.80 5.26 -11.51
C GLN A 51 -0.40 5.08 -10.92
N PHE A 52 -0.26 4.24 -9.89
CA PHE A 52 1.02 3.82 -9.33
C PHE A 52 1.62 2.58 -10.01
N GLN A 53 0.95 2.08 -11.07
CA GLN A 53 1.28 0.87 -11.80
C GLN A 53 1.35 -0.38 -10.90
N ILE A 54 0.59 -0.42 -9.81
CA ILE A 54 0.62 -1.53 -8.85
C ILE A 54 -0.18 -2.70 -9.42
N ARG A 55 0.40 -3.91 -9.42
CA ARG A 55 -0.29 -5.16 -9.79
C ARG A 55 -0.48 -6.08 -8.61
N ALA A 56 0.47 -6.11 -7.69
CA ALA A 56 0.44 -6.85 -6.44
C ALA A 56 1.21 -6.08 -5.37
N TYR A 57 0.88 -6.28 -4.10
CA TYR A 57 1.57 -5.58 -3.02
C TYR A 57 1.57 -6.33 -1.68
N ILE A 58 2.56 -6.01 -0.86
CA ILE A 58 2.57 -6.27 0.59
C ILE A 58 2.64 -4.92 1.29
N ILE A 59 1.76 -4.68 2.27
CA ILE A 59 1.82 -3.52 3.16
C ILE A 59 1.92 -4.01 4.59
N VAL A 60 2.86 -3.47 5.35
CA VAL A 60 3.02 -3.75 6.79
C VAL A 60 3.02 -2.43 7.58
N PRO A 61 2.41 -2.39 8.77
CA PRO A 61 2.47 -1.23 9.64
C PRO A 61 3.85 -1.06 10.26
N ILE A 62 4.22 0.20 10.51
CA ILE A 62 5.36 0.59 11.34
C ILE A 62 4.77 1.27 12.57
N TYR A 63 5.05 0.72 13.75
CA TYR A 63 4.58 1.27 15.02
C TYR A 63 5.70 2.03 15.74
N CYS A 64 5.34 3.14 16.39
CA CYS A 64 6.14 3.76 17.44
C CYS A 64 5.43 3.53 18.78
N GLY A 65 6.01 2.68 19.63
CA GLY A 65 5.28 2.08 20.76
C GLY A 65 3.97 1.42 20.31
N SER A 66 2.82 1.90 20.80
CA SER A 66 1.49 1.40 20.40
C SER A 66 0.81 2.24 19.31
N GLN A 67 1.47 3.29 18.80
CA GLN A 67 0.90 4.19 17.82
C GLN A 67 1.35 3.82 16.41
N LEU A 68 0.41 3.72 15.47
CA LEU A 68 0.74 3.58 14.04
C LEU A 68 1.49 4.83 13.60
N TRP A 69 2.77 4.66 13.27
CA TRP A 69 3.64 5.74 12.81
C TRP A 69 3.63 5.87 11.29
N GLY A 70 3.57 4.74 10.59
CA GLY A 70 3.56 4.71 9.13
C GLY A 70 3.29 3.33 8.56
N LEU A 71 3.44 3.22 7.24
CA LEU A 71 3.29 1.97 6.50
C LEU A 71 4.54 1.74 5.65
N LEU A 72 5.02 0.50 5.61
CA LEU A 72 6.00 0.04 4.63
C LEU A 72 5.25 -0.75 3.55
N ALA A 73 5.34 -0.28 2.31
CA ALA A 73 4.70 -0.90 1.17
C ALA A 73 5.73 -1.42 0.16
N SER A 74 5.60 -2.67 -0.24
CA SER A 74 6.39 -3.30 -1.30
C SER A 74 5.47 -3.63 -2.48
N TYR A 75 5.75 -3.04 -3.64
CA TYR A 75 4.95 -3.18 -4.85
C TYR A 75 5.61 -4.10 -5.88
N GLN A 76 4.77 -4.87 -6.57
CA GLN A 76 5.11 -5.53 -7.82
C GLN A 76 4.27 -4.88 -8.92
N ASN A 77 4.95 -4.33 -9.93
CA ASN A 77 4.31 -3.48 -10.93
C ASN A 77 4.08 -4.18 -12.27
N SER A 78 4.81 -5.27 -12.53
CA SER A 78 4.75 -5.91 -13.85
C SER A 78 3.59 -6.88 -14.00
N ASN A 79 3.35 -7.73 -13.00
CA ASN A 79 2.38 -8.83 -13.07
C ASN A 79 1.78 -9.13 -11.69
N SER A 80 0.76 -9.99 -11.65
CA SER A 80 0.35 -10.63 -10.40
C SER A 80 1.53 -11.39 -9.79
N ARG A 81 1.52 -11.53 -8.46
CA ARG A 81 2.57 -12.23 -7.72
C ARG A 81 1.97 -12.98 -6.55
N ILE A 82 2.25 -14.29 -6.53
CA ILE A 82 2.02 -15.12 -5.36
C ILE A 82 3.24 -14.92 -4.44
N TRP A 83 3.00 -14.31 -3.28
CA TRP A 83 4.02 -14.10 -2.27
C TRP A 83 4.14 -15.35 -1.40
N ASN A 84 5.36 -15.82 -1.17
CA ASN A 84 5.60 -16.92 -0.26
C ASN A 84 5.72 -16.43 1.19
N GLU A 85 5.61 -17.35 2.15
CA GLU A 85 5.65 -17.00 3.58
C GLU A 85 6.97 -16.36 4.02
N ALA A 86 8.10 -16.76 3.43
CA ALA A 86 9.40 -16.18 3.76
C ALA A 86 9.50 -14.72 3.30
N GLU A 87 8.97 -14.39 2.12
CA GLU A 87 8.91 -13.02 1.61
C GLU A 87 8.04 -12.14 2.51
N ILE A 88 6.85 -12.63 2.88
CA ILE A 88 5.93 -11.91 3.78
C ILE A 88 6.59 -11.69 5.13
N SER A 89 7.16 -12.74 5.72
CA SER A 89 7.86 -12.68 7.00
C SER A 89 9.01 -11.67 6.97
N THR A 90 9.79 -11.64 5.88
CA THR A 90 10.89 -10.70 5.71
C THR A 90 10.40 -9.25 5.75
N VAL A 91 9.35 -8.92 5.00
CA VAL A 91 8.81 -7.54 4.99
C VAL A 91 8.24 -7.16 6.35
N VAL A 92 7.55 -8.08 7.04
CA VAL A 92 7.05 -7.87 8.41
C VAL A 92 8.19 -7.58 9.38
N GLN A 93 9.27 -8.37 9.35
CA GLN A 93 10.44 -8.16 10.21
C GLN A 93 11.10 -6.80 9.95
N ILE A 94 11.18 -6.37 8.69
CA ILE A 94 11.68 -5.04 8.36
C ILE A 94 10.76 -3.95 8.95
N GLY A 95 9.44 -4.09 8.84
CA GLY A 95 8.48 -3.15 9.44
C GLY A 95 8.65 -3.01 10.96
N ILE A 96 8.88 -4.13 11.66
CA ILE A 96 9.17 -4.16 13.10
C ILE A 96 10.49 -3.44 13.42
N GLN A 97 11.54 -3.67 12.63
CA GLN A 97 12.86 -3.07 12.84
C GLN A 97 12.90 -1.56 12.58
N LEU A 98 11.98 -1.05 11.75
CA LEU A 98 11.82 0.39 11.50
C LEU A 98 10.97 1.10 12.57
N GLY A 99 10.32 0.35 13.46
CA GLY A 99 9.61 0.91 14.61
C GLY A 99 10.56 1.52 15.64
N ILE A 100 10.05 2.49 16.41
CA ILE A 100 10.78 3.22 17.45
C ILE A 100 10.13 3.01 18.82
#